data_AF-A0A8T3MX03-F1
#
_entry.id   AF-A0A8T3MX03-F1
#
_cell.length_a   1.000
_cell.length_b   1.000
_cell.length_c   1.000
_cell.angle_alpha   90.00
_cell.angle_beta   90.00
_cell.angle_gamma   90.00
#
_symmetry.space_group_name_H-M   'P 1'
#
loop_
_entity.id
_entity.type
_entity.pdbx_description
1 polymer ?
#
loop_
_entity_poly.entity_id
_entity_poly.type
_entity_poly.pdbx_seq_one_letter_code
_entity_poly.pdbx_strand_id
1 'polypeptide(L)'
;MTMTLEPADAAKDASPGEPLHRRLGVTDDELGAIRDRLDGRMPNDLELAMFSVMWSEHCSYKSSRPLLKTLPVGTAADGVVAGPGENAGVIAIGDGLAVAFKIESHNHPSAVEPTQGAATGVGGILRDIFTMGARPIAILDALRFGDPSDARTRHLVEGVVTGVGGYGNCVGVPTVGGELVFDPSYQGNPLVNVMAIGLLEIDDLTLAAAPGTGNLVVLFGSTTGRDGIGGASVLASATFGDQDASKRPSVQVGDAFAEKLLIEASLELIRGGLVAGLQDLGAGGITCATSETADRAGTGMRVDLAAIPRREPGMEPFEVLISESQERMLAVIEPPQWDAVRAVCERWGLPAAVIGTVTDDGDVTVVDEAGAELARIPASALTSDAIVHQRVAAPPVRR
;
A
#
# COMPACT_ATOMS: atom_id res chain seq x y z
N MET A 1 -4.79 -23.06 -22.26
CA MET A 1 -4.28 -24.18 -21.44
C MET A 1 -4.63 -23.81 -20.02
N THR A 2 -5.53 -24.56 -19.38
CA THR A 2 -6.09 -24.21 -18.07
C THR A 2 -4.97 -24.26 -17.02
N MET A 3 -4.47 -23.09 -16.58
CA MET A 3 -3.51 -23.00 -15.49
C MET A 3 -4.25 -23.30 -14.18
N THR A 4 -3.85 -24.35 -13.49
CA THR A 4 -4.27 -24.64 -12.12
C THR A 4 -3.32 -23.92 -11.17
N LEU A 5 -3.84 -22.90 -10.46
CA LEU A 5 -3.14 -22.29 -9.33
C LEU A 5 -2.98 -23.29 -8.18
N GLU A 6 -1.77 -23.81 -7.97
CA GLU A 6 -1.38 -24.35 -6.66
C GLU A 6 -0.66 -23.24 -5.89
N PRO A 7 -1.23 -22.71 -4.79
CA PRO A 7 -0.60 -21.62 -4.05
C PRO A 7 0.62 -22.12 -3.29
N ALA A 8 1.71 -21.35 -3.42
CA ALA A 8 2.86 -21.44 -2.55
C ALA A 8 2.47 -21.02 -1.11
N ASP A 9 2.65 -21.96 -0.18
CA ASP A 9 2.77 -21.86 1.28
C ASP A 9 1.76 -21.06 2.14
N ALA A 10 0.77 -20.36 1.58
CA ALA A 10 -0.33 -19.76 2.36
C ALA A 10 -1.48 -20.74 2.68
N ALA A 11 -1.43 -21.97 2.15
CA ALA A 11 -2.56 -22.91 2.15
C ALA A 11 -2.29 -24.22 2.94
N LYS A 12 -1.56 -24.18 4.05
CA LYS A 12 -1.36 -25.38 4.88
C LYS A 12 -2.56 -25.79 5.75
N ASP A 13 -3.60 -24.95 5.87
CA ASP A 13 -4.81 -25.23 6.65
C ASP A 13 -6.12 -25.30 5.81
N ALA A 14 -6.03 -25.26 4.47
CA ALA A 14 -7.23 -25.34 3.63
C ALA A 14 -7.74 -26.79 3.49
N SER A 15 -9.03 -26.99 3.75
CA SER A 15 -9.69 -28.29 3.56
C SER A 15 -9.70 -28.65 2.06
N PRO A 16 -9.36 -29.89 1.65
CA PRO A 16 -9.42 -30.29 0.25
C PRO A 16 -10.81 -30.05 -0.35
N GLY A 17 -10.90 -29.22 -1.40
CA GLY A 17 -12.15 -28.95 -2.14
C GLY A 17 -12.76 -27.56 -1.95
N GLU A 18 -12.14 -26.65 -1.19
CA GLU A 18 -12.62 -25.28 -1.07
C GLU A 18 -12.39 -24.46 -2.35
N PRO A 19 -13.39 -23.71 -2.85
CA PRO A 19 -13.24 -22.82 -4.01
C PRO A 19 -12.14 -21.76 -3.84
N LEU A 20 -11.50 -21.36 -4.94
CA LEU A 20 -10.38 -20.41 -4.93
C LEU A 20 -10.74 -19.08 -4.26
N HIS A 21 -11.92 -18.51 -4.49
CA HIS A 21 -12.31 -17.21 -3.94
C HIS A 21 -12.30 -17.23 -2.40
N ARG A 22 -12.82 -18.30 -1.78
CA ARG A 22 -12.80 -18.45 -0.32
C ARG A 22 -11.40 -18.63 0.23
N ARG A 23 -10.54 -19.37 -0.47
CA ARG A 23 -9.11 -19.53 -0.11
C ARG A 23 -8.36 -18.19 -0.15
N LEU A 24 -8.80 -17.26 -0.99
CA LEU A 24 -8.27 -15.90 -1.09
C LEU A 24 -8.94 -14.92 -0.11
N GLY A 25 -9.88 -15.37 0.73
CA GLY A 25 -10.59 -14.53 1.69
C GLY A 25 -11.78 -13.76 1.10
N VAL A 26 -12.19 -14.06 -0.13
CA VAL A 26 -13.38 -13.49 -0.79
C VAL A 26 -14.60 -14.35 -0.45
N THR A 27 -15.63 -13.73 0.10
CA THR A 27 -16.90 -14.38 0.43
C THR A 27 -17.74 -14.68 -0.82
N ASP A 28 -18.74 -15.55 -0.70
CA ASP A 28 -19.64 -15.86 -1.83
C ASP A 28 -20.44 -14.62 -2.29
N ASP A 29 -20.84 -13.77 -1.36
CA ASP A 29 -21.55 -12.52 -1.66
C ASP A 29 -20.63 -11.53 -2.40
N GLU A 30 -19.36 -11.44 -1.98
CA GLU A 30 -18.36 -10.64 -2.67
C GLU A 30 -18.09 -11.17 -4.07
N LEU A 31 -17.99 -12.50 -4.26
CA LEU A 31 -17.85 -13.09 -5.59
C LEU A 31 -19.03 -12.74 -6.50
N GLY A 32 -20.26 -12.77 -5.96
CA GLY A 32 -21.46 -12.33 -6.66
C GLY A 32 -21.36 -10.87 -7.10
N ALA A 33 -20.97 -9.98 -6.18
CA ALA A 33 -20.80 -8.56 -6.47
C ALA A 33 -19.66 -8.28 -7.46
N ILE A 34 -18.54 -9.02 -7.39
CA ILE A 34 -17.44 -8.93 -8.36
C ILE A 34 -17.96 -9.27 -9.76
N ARG A 35 -18.68 -10.38 -9.90
CA ARG A 35 -19.29 -10.78 -11.19
C ARG A 35 -20.19 -9.68 -11.74
N ASP A 36 -20.97 -9.04 -10.88
CA ASP A 36 -21.86 -7.95 -11.29
C ASP A 36 -21.07 -6.70 -11.73
N ARG A 37 -19.88 -6.43 -11.16
CA ARG A 37 -18.97 -5.36 -11.61
C ARG A 37 -18.18 -5.71 -12.88
N LEU A 38 -18.19 -6.98 -13.28
CA LEU A 38 -17.61 -7.48 -14.53
C LEU A 38 -18.70 -7.79 -15.57
N ASP A 39 -19.83 -7.08 -15.54
CA ASP A 39 -20.95 -7.24 -16.47
C ASP A 39 -21.48 -8.68 -16.57
N GLY A 40 -21.50 -9.39 -15.46
CA GLY A 40 -21.96 -10.79 -15.38
C GLY A 40 -20.89 -11.83 -15.70
N ARG A 41 -19.68 -11.42 -16.11
CA ARG A 41 -18.55 -12.31 -16.37
C ARG A 41 -17.92 -12.80 -15.07
N MET A 42 -17.54 -14.07 -15.02
CA MET A 42 -16.73 -14.58 -13.92
C MET A 42 -15.30 -14.03 -13.99
N PRO A 43 -14.72 -13.56 -12.87
CA PRO A 43 -13.30 -13.24 -12.83
C PRO A 43 -12.49 -14.50 -13.10
N ASN A 44 -11.39 -14.35 -13.84
CA ASN A 44 -10.38 -15.40 -13.91
C ASN A 44 -9.56 -15.43 -12.61
N ASP A 45 -8.70 -16.44 -12.48
CA ASP A 45 -7.86 -16.68 -11.31
C ASP A 45 -6.96 -15.47 -10.91
N LEU A 46 -6.39 -14.77 -11.90
CA LEU A 46 -5.57 -13.58 -11.68
C LEU A 46 -6.43 -12.39 -11.23
N GLU A 47 -7.55 -12.15 -11.90
CA GLU A 47 -8.48 -11.08 -11.56
C GLU A 47 -9.04 -11.28 -10.15
N LEU A 48 -9.36 -12.52 -9.79
CA LEU A 48 -9.84 -12.87 -8.45
C LEU A 48 -8.76 -12.63 -7.38
N ALA A 49 -7.48 -12.90 -7.67
CA ALA A 49 -6.39 -12.54 -6.78
C ALA A 49 -6.27 -11.03 -6.59
N MET A 50 -6.40 -10.24 -7.66
CA MET A 50 -6.43 -8.78 -7.60
C MET A 50 -7.60 -8.26 -6.74
N PHE A 51 -8.82 -8.76 -6.98
CA PHE A 51 -9.99 -8.42 -6.17
C PHE A 51 -9.81 -8.82 -4.71
N SER A 52 -9.21 -9.98 -4.42
CA SER A 52 -9.06 -10.47 -3.05
C SER A 52 -8.29 -9.51 -2.15
N VAL A 53 -7.28 -8.84 -2.69
CA VAL A 53 -6.50 -7.84 -1.96
C VAL A 53 -7.24 -6.51 -1.93
N MET A 54 -7.72 -6.04 -3.07
CA MET A 54 -8.35 -4.73 -3.17
C MET A 54 -9.66 -4.61 -2.39
N TRP A 55 -10.43 -5.71 -2.27
CA TRP A 55 -11.66 -5.79 -1.47
C TRP A 55 -11.44 -6.31 -0.05
N SER A 56 -10.18 -6.47 0.39
CA SER A 56 -9.87 -6.72 1.80
C SER A 56 -10.36 -5.55 2.67
N GLU A 57 -10.60 -5.77 3.96
CA GLU A 57 -10.95 -4.66 4.87
C GLU A 57 -9.84 -3.62 4.93
N HIS A 58 -8.59 -4.07 4.81
CA HIS A 58 -7.40 -3.23 4.84
C HIS A 58 -7.35 -2.22 3.69
N CYS A 59 -7.65 -2.63 2.45
CA CYS A 59 -7.61 -1.74 1.29
C CYS A 59 -8.93 -1.00 1.05
N SER A 60 -10.07 -1.70 1.14
CA SER A 60 -11.37 -1.12 0.76
C SER A 60 -12.06 -0.33 1.87
N TYR A 61 -11.65 -0.54 3.13
CA TYR A 61 -12.33 -0.01 4.31
C TYR A 61 -13.83 -0.36 4.32
N LYS A 62 -14.22 -1.50 3.75
CA LYS A 62 -15.63 -1.87 3.47
C LYS A 62 -16.56 -1.74 4.66
N SER A 63 -16.08 -1.86 5.90
CA SER A 63 -16.90 -1.69 7.11
C SER A 63 -16.88 -0.28 7.68
N SER A 64 -15.79 0.47 7.50
CA SER A 64 -15.58 1.78 8.12
C SER A 64 -15.86 2.96 7.17
N ARG A 65 -15.68 2.79 5.85
CA ARG A 65 -15.90 3.81 4.82
C ARG A 65 -17.26 4.52 4.93
N PRO A 66 -18.40 3.85 5.19
CA PRO A 66 -19.68 4.54 5.39
C PRO A 66 -19.71 5.46 6.60
N LEU A 67 -19.01 5.10 7.69
CA LEU A 67 -18.94 5.87 8.92
C LEU A 67 -17.96 7.03 8.80
N LEU A 68 -16.80 6.81 8.16
CA LEU A 68 -15.78 7.85 7.95
C LEU A 68 -16.28 8.99 7.07
N LYS A 69 -17.21 8.73 6.13
CA LYS A 69 -17.89 9.76 5.34
C LYS A 69 -18.72 10.76 6.17
N THR A 70 -18.98 10.47 7.45
CA THR A 70 -19.69 11.38 8.36
C THR A 70 -18.78 12.42 9.01
N LEU A 71 -17.45 12.25 8.92
CA LEU A 71 -16.49 13.20 9.46
C LEU A 71 -16.48 14.49 8.61
N PRO A 72 -16.38 15.67 9.24
CA PRO A 72 -16.22 16.91 8.50
C PRO A 72 -14.89 16.91 7.76
N VAL A 73 -14.90 17.30 6.50
CA VAL A 73 -13.70 17.49 5.69
C VAL A 73 -13.48 19.00 5.54
N GLY A 74 -12.30 19.47 5.91
CA GLY A 74 -11.94 20.88 5.79
C GLY A 74 -11.83 21.31 4.32
N THR A 75 -11.93 22.60 4.09
CA THR A 75 -11.86 23.22 2.76
C THR A 75 -10.56 23.99 2.57
N ALA A 76 -10.30 24.46 1.35
CA ALA A 76 -9.21 25.39 1.08
C ALA A 76 -9.28 26.67 1.93
N ALA A 77 -10.49 27.12 2.30
CA ALA A 77 -10.67 28.27 3.20
C ALA A 77 -10.20 27.98 4.63
N ASP A 78 -10.18 26.71 5.04
CA ASP A 78 -9.65 26.24 6.32
C ASP A 78 -8.14 25.95 6.26
N GLY A 79 -7.49 26.24 5.13
CA GLY A 79 -6.09 25.92 4.87
C GLY A 79 -5.84 24.48 4.43
N VAL A 80 -6.88 23.67 4.19
CA VAL A 80 -6.73 22.30 3.68
C VAL A 80 -6.49 22.32 2.17
N VAL A 81 -5.27 21.97 1.75
CA VAL A 81 -4.85 21.94 0.35
C VAL A 81 -5.17 20.57 -0.27
N ALA A 82 -4.98 19.49 0.48
CA ALA A 82 -5.38 18.13 0.11
C ALA A 82 -6.01 17.42 1.31
N GLY A 83 -7.17 16.81 1.10
CA GLY A 83 -7.94 16.10 2.13
C GLY A 83 -7.93 14.57 1.94
N PRO A 84 -8.85 13.84 2.61
CA PRO A 84 -9.01 12.40 2.41
C PRO A 84 -9.26 12.05 0.95
N GLY A 85 -8.48 11.11 0.41
CA GLY A 85 -8.52 10.70 -1.00
C GLY A 85 -7.13 10.62 -1.64
N GLU A 86 -6.20 11.43 -1.13
CA GLU A 86 -4.76 11.38 -1.44
C GLU A 86 -3.99 10.56 -0.39
N ASN A 87 -2.70 10.31 -0.66
CA ASN A 87 -1.84 9.54 0.24
C ASN A 87 -1.57 10.23 1.57
N ALA A 88 -1.68 11.56 1.67
CA ALA A 88 -1.59 12.26 2.95
C ALA A 88 -2.45 13.52 2.96
N GLY A 89 -2.84 13.97 4.15
CA GLY A 89 -3.49 15.26 4.33
C GLY A 89 -2.46 16.39 4.22
N VAL A 90 -2.80 17.47 3.52
CA VAL A 90 -1.92 18.62 3.31
C VAL A 90 -2.60 19.90 3.77
N ILE A 91 -1.92 20.67 4.63
CA ILE A 91 -2.38 21.96 5.12
C ILE A 91 -1.38 23.07 4.77
N ALA A 92 -1.86 24.21 4.30
CA ALA A 92 -1.05 25.39 4.07
C ALA A 92 -0.63 26.02 5.40
N ILE A 93 0.63 26.44 5.50
CA ILE A 93 1.18 27.06 6.72
C ILE A 93 1.64 28.52 6.50
N GLY A 94 1.43 29.06 5.30
CA GLY A 94 1.82 30.43 4.91
C GLY A 94 3.08 30.46 4.06
N ASP A 95 3.41 31.64 3.50
CA ASP A 95 4.63 31.89 2.72
C ASP A 95 4.88 30.93 1.54
N GLY A 96 3.82 30.38 0.93
CA GLY A 96 3.94 29.40 -0.15
C GLY A 96 4.21 27.97 0.31
N LEU A 97 4.34 27.75 1.62
CA LEU A 97 4.63 26.46 2.24
C LEU A 97 3.38 25.72 2.71
N ALA A 98 3.47 24.39 2.71
CA ALA A 98 2.49 23.49 3.27
C ALA A 98 3.15 22.38 4.10
N VAL A 99 2.33 21.68 4.88
CA VAL A 99 2.72 20.50 5.65
C VAL A 99 1.85 19.33 5.23
N ALA A 100 2.49 18.25 4.79
CA ALA A 100 1.85 16.95 4.60
C ALA A 100 1.97 16.13 5.88
N PHE A 101 0.91 15.42 6.27
CA PHE A 101 0.92 14.51 7.40
C PHE A 101 -0.07 13.37 7.24
N LYS A 102 0.30 12.20 7.76
CA LYS A 102 -0.55 11.01 7.86
C LYS A 102 -0.13 10.19 9.06
N ILE A 103 -1.04 9.38 9.57
CA ILE A 103 -0.78 8.35 10.57
C ILE A 103 -1.26 7.00 10.02
N GLU A 104 -0.43 5.98 10.16
CA GLU A 104 -0.73 4.61 9.78
C GLU A 104 -0.57 3.65 10.96
N SER A 105 -1.03 2.41 10.79
CA SER A 105 -0.89 1.35 11.78
C SER A 105 -0.24 0.11 11.19
N HIS A 106 0.63 -0.54 11.96
CA HIS A 106 1.28 -1.80 11.59
C HIS A 106 1.16 -2.84 12.72
N ASN A 107 -0.04 -2.96 13.26
CA ASN A 107 -0.34 -3.72 14.48
C ASN A 107 -0.03 -5.23 14.36
N HIS A 108 -0.64 -5.91 13.37
CA HIS A 108 -0.51 -7.36 13.23
C HIS A 108 0.94 -7.78 12.90
N PRO A 109 1.64 -7.17 11.93
CA PRO A 109 3.05 -7.48 11.69
C PRO A 109 3.92 -7.26 12.92
N SER A 110 3.72 -6.14 13.65
CA SER A 110 4.48 -5.83 14.87
C SER A 110 4.20 -6.79 16.03
N ALA A 111 3.02 -7.42 16.06
CA ALA A 111 2.71 -8.45 17.05
C ALA A 111 3.43 -9.78 16.78
N VAL A 112 3.75 -10.07 15.51
CA VAL A 112 4.41 -11.30 15.04
C VAL A 112 5.93 -11.16 15.05
N GLU A 113 6.45 -10.08 14.48
CA GLU A 113 7.86 -9.70 14.47
C GLU A 113 7.96 -8.17 14.73
N PRO A 114 8.30 -7.77 15.97
CA PRO A 114 8.12 -6.38 16.40
C PRO A 114 9.11 -5.39 15.77
N THR A 115 10.32 -5.84 15.41
CA THR A 115 11.34 -4.92 14.88
C THR A 115 11.04 -4.54 13.45
N GLN A 116 10.84 -5.53 12.60
CA GLN A 116 10.56 -5.37 11.19
C GLN A 116 9.16 -4.85 10.96
N GLY A 117 8.15 -5.31 11.72
CA GLY A 117 6.81 -4.74 11.64
C GLY A 117 6.79 -3.25 11.95
N ALA A 118 7.48 -2.79 12.99
CA ALA A 118 7.53 -1.36 13.27
C ALA A 118 8.35 -0.60 12.21
N ALA A 119 9.45 -1.18 11.73
CA ALA A 119 10.32 -0.57 10.72
C ALA A 119 9.61 -0.36 9.38
N THR A 120 8.89 -1.37 8.86
CA THR A 120 8.11 -1.25 7.62
C THR A 120 6.95 -0.28 7.77
N GLY A 121 6.37 -0.16 8.99
CA GLY A 121 5.40 0.88 9.31
C GLY A 121 5.97 2.30 9.18
N VAL A 122 7.24 2.52 9.58
CA VAL A 122 7.94 3.79 9.33
C VAL A 122 8.21 4.00 7.84
N GLY A 123 8.67 2.97 7.12
CA GLY A 123 8.90 3.06 5.69
C GLY A 123 7.66 3.47 4.90
N GLY A 124 6.53 2.79 5.15
CA GLY A 124 5.24 3.10 4.52
C GLY A 124 4.80 4.54 4.75
N ILE A 125 4.79 4.99 6.02
CA ILE A 125 4.32 6.34 6.31
C ILE A 125 5.24 7.42 5.76
N LEU A 126 6.55 7.17 5.61
CA LEU A 126 7.45 8.09 4.94
C LEU A 126 7.13 8.19 3.44
N ARG A 127 6.84 7.05 2.78
CA ARG A 127 6.41 7.00 1.37
C ARG A 127 5.17 7.81 1.09
N ASP A 128 4.16 7.69 1.93
CA ASP A 128 2.95 8.51 1.82
C ASP A 128 3.27 10.01 1.77
N ILE A 129 4.20 10.46 2.63
CA ILE A 129 4.55 11.88 2.75
C ILE A 129 5.31 12.37 1.53
N PHE A 130 6.37 11.68 1.09
CA PHE A 130 7.16 12.18 -0.03
C PHE A 130 6.51 11.96 -1.39
N THR A 131 5.53 11.06 -1.48
CA THR A 131 4.69 10.94 -2.68
C THR A 131 3.90 12.22 -2.95
N MET A 132 3.53 12.96 -1.90
CA MET A 132 2.89 14.28 -2.03
C MET A 132 3.86 15.40 -2.45
N GLY A 133 5.15 15.11 -2.66
CA GLY A 133 6.21 16.13 -2.87
C GLY A 133 6.78 16.71 -1.58
N ALA A 134 6.35 16.21 -0.41
CA ALA A 134 6.80 16.70 0.88
C ALA A 134 8.05 15.98 1.38
N ARG A 135 9.09 16.73 1.74
CA ARG A 135 10.26 16.16 2.40
C ARG A 135 9.89 15.75 3.82
N PRO A 136 10.02 14.49 4.22
CA PRO A 136 9.77 14.10 5.60
C PRO A 136 10.76 14.80 6.55
N ILE A 137 10.24 15.39 7.63
CA ILE A 137 11.01 16.14 8.62
C ILE A 137 10.87 15.60 10.04
N ALA A 138 9.82 14.82 10.32
CA ALA A 138 9.58 14.26 11.64
C ALA A 138 8.72 13.00 11.58
N ILE A 139 8.99 12.10 12.51
CA ILE A 139 8.19 10.92 12.83
C ILE A 139 7.63 11.06 14.25
N LEU A 140 6.42 10.54 14.48
CA LEU A 140 5.85 10.34 15.80
C LEU A 140 5.29 8.93 15.93
N ASP A 141 5.32 8.33 17.11
CA ASP A 141 4.81 6.98 17.36
C ASP A 141 3.72 6.95 18.44
N ALA A 142 2.58 6.34 18.12
CA ALA A 142 1.48 6.12 19.06
C ALA A 142 1.38 4.63 19.37
N LEU A 143 1.95 4.25 20.52
CA LEU A 143 2.18 2.86 20.92
C LEU A 143 1.27 2.46 22.09
N ARG A 144 0.69 1.25 22.01
CA ARG A 144 -0.14 0.65 23.06
C ARG A 144 0.27 -0.80 23.31
N PHE A 145 0.56 -1.14 24.56
CA PHE A 145 0.97 -2.48 24.97
C PHE A 145 0.24 -2.96 26.22
N GLY A 146 0.38 -4.26 26.53
CA GLY A 146 -0.17 -4.92 27.72
C GLY A 146 0.55 -4.57 29.03
N ASP A 147 0.65 -5.52 29.96
CA ASP A 147 1.34 -5.32 31.24
C ASP A 147 2.88 -5.20 31.03
N PRO A 148 3.54 -4.10 31.45
CA PRO A 148 4.99 -3.95 31.29
C PRO A 148 5.82 -4.96 32.11
N SER A 149 5.22 -5.61 33.10
CA SER A 149 5.85 -6.70 33.86
C SER A 149 5.80 -8.05 33.14
N ASP A 150 5.01 -8.19 32.07
CA ASP A 150 4.98 -9.38 31.23
C ASP A 150 6.18 -9.45 30.27
N ALA A 151 6.71 -10.66 30.07
CA ALA A 151 7.91 -10.89 29.28
C ALA A 151 7.68 -10.66 27.77
N ARG A 152 6.50 -11.06 27.25
CA ARG A 152 6.14 -10.82 25.85
C ARG A 152 5.98 -9.32 25.59
N THR A 153 5.32 -8.60 26.49
CA THR A 153 5.15 -7.15 26.38
C THR A 153 6.49 -6.42 26.33
N ARG A 154 7.46 -6.76 27.19
CA ARG A 154 8.81 -6.17 27.11
C ARG A 154 9.50 -6.44 25.78
N HIS A 155 9.39 -7.66 25.26
CA HIS A 155 9.95 -8.03 23.96
C HIS A 155 9.32 -7.22 22.81
N LEU A 156 8.00 -7.03 22.83
CA LEU A 156 7.29 -6.21 21.84
C LEU A 156 7.74 -4.74 21.91
N VAL A 157 7.82 -4.16 23.11
CA VAL A 157 8.29 -2.78 23.30
C VAL A 157 9.71 -2.60 22.77
N GLU A 158 10.63 -3.50 23.14
CA GLU A 158 12.03 -3.44 22.70
C GLU A 158 12.14 -3.52 21.17
N GLY A 159 11.45 -4.49 20.55
CA GLY A 159 11.47 -4.64 19.10
C GLY A 159 10.86 -3.44 18.38
N VAL A 160 9.68 -2.98 18.81
CA VAL A 160 8.98 -1.86 18.15
C VAL A 160 9.81 -0.58 18.22
N VAL A 161 10.34 -0.22 19.39
CA VAL A 161 11.18 0.98 19.53
C VAL A 161 12.46 0.85 18.71
N THR A 162 13.06 -0.34 18.65
CA THR A 162 14.23 -0.61 17.80
C THR A 162 13.89 -0.47 16.32
N GLY A 163 12.72 -0.94 15.89
CA GLY A 163 12.24 -0.83 14.51
C GLY A 163 11.97 0.61 14.11
N VAL A 164 11.18 1.34 14.89
CA VAL A 164 10.85 2.75 14.63
C VAL A 164 12.12 3.59 14.58
N GLY A 165 12.92 3.53 15.64
CA GLY A 165 14.16 4.31 15.74
C GLY A 165 15.19 3.87 14.69
N GLY A 166 15.31 2.58 14.43
CA GLY A 166 16.26 2.04 13.46
C GLY A 166 16.00 2.55 12.04
N TYR A 167 14.75 2.45 11.58
CA TYR A 167 14.40 2.90 10.22
C TYR A 167 14.52 4.43 10.09
N GLY A 168 13.96 5.19 11.03
CA GLY A 168 14.04 6.66 11.03
C GLY A 168 15.48 7.18 11.08
N ASN A 169 16.33 6.60 11.93
CA ASN A 169 17.75 6.96 12.03
C ASN A 169 18.52 6.70 10.74
N CYS A 170 18.26 5.56 10.07
CA CYS A 170 18.91 5.21 8.81
C CYS A 170 18.52 6.15 7.67
N VAL A 171 17.23 6.50 7.57
CA VAL A 171 16.74 7.47 6.56
C VAL A 171 17.19 8.91 6.89
N GLY A 172 17.41 9.20 8.17
CA GLY A 172 17.76 10.52 8.66
C GLY A 172 16.55 11.40 8.97
N VAL A 173 15.42 10.79 9.37
CA VAL A 173 14.20 11.49 9.81
C VAL A 173 14.02 11.23 11.30
N PRO A 174 14.00 12.27 12.17
CA PRO A 174 13.96 12.07 13.61
C PRO A 174 12.56 11.69 14.10
N THR A 175 12.49 10.74 15.04
CA THR A 175 11.30 10.57 15.88
C THR A 175 11.30 11.64 16.96
N VAL A 176 10.40 12.63 16.84
CA VAL A 176 10.42 13.85 17.68
C VAL A 176 9.53 13.76 18.92
N GLY A 177 8.67 12.75 19.00
CA GLY A 177 7.74 12.55 20.10
C GLY A 177 6.76 11.43 19.79
N GLY A 178 5.79 11.23 20.67
CA GLY A 178 4.84 10.14 20.54
C GLY A 178 3.96 9.99 21.78
N GLU A 179 3.27 8.87 21.86
CA GLU A 179 2.42 8.48 22.98
C GLU A 179 2.61 7.01 23.30
N LEU A 180 2.96 6.68 24.54
CA LEU A 180 3.11 5.31 25.02
C LEU A 180 2.12 5.04 26.15
N VAL A 181 1.28 4.02 25.97
CA VAL A 181 0.31 3.59 27.01
C VAL A 181 0.42 2.08 27.23
N PHE A 182 0.34 1.69 28.50
CA PHE A 182 0.20 0.31 28.93
C PHE A 182 -1.19 0.09 29.53
N ASP A 183 -1.96 -0.85 28.98
CA ASP A 183 -3.27 -1.23 29.50
C ASP A 183 -3.53 -2.74 29.24
N PRO A 184 -4.14 -3.47 30.19
CA PRO A 184 -4.43 -4.90 30.02
C PRO A 184 -5.24 -5.24 28.76
N SER A 185 -6.02 -4.29 28.22
CA SER A 185 -6.79 -4.46 26.99
C SER A 185 -5.92 -4.75 25.77
N TYR A 186 -4.64 -4.38 25.80
CA TYR A 186 -3.68 -4.58 24.71
C TYR A 186 -2.76 -5.81 24.92
N GLN A 187 -3.02 -6.65 25.92
CA GLN A 187 -2.20 -7.83 26.21
C GLN A 187 -2.19 -8.84 25.06
N GLY A 188 -3.32 -8.99 24.35
CA GLY A 188 -3.42 -9.82 23.16
C GLY A 188 -2.90 -9.11 21.91
N ASN A 189 -3.28 -7.84 21.73
CA ASN A 189 -3.11 -7.11 20.48
C ASN A 189 -2.45 -5.75 20.78
N PRO A 190 -1.14 -5.58 20.48
CA PRO A 190 -0.52 -4.26 20.58
C PRO A 190 -1.05 -3.33 19.48
N LEU A 191 -1.04 -2.02 19.75
CA LEU A 191 -1.21 -1.02 18.70
C LEU A 191 0.14 -0.34 18.45
N VAL A 192 0.53 -0.31 17.18
CA VAL A 192 1.75 0.31 16.69
C VAL A 192 1.35 1.23 15.56
N ASN A 193 1.15 2.49 15.90
CA ASN A 193 0.83 3.53 14.94
C ASN A 193 2.03 4.46 14.77
N VAL A 194 2.30 4.85 13.54
CA VAL A 194 3.39 5.77 13.19
C VAL A 194 2.79 6.90 12.36
N MET A 195 3.13 8.13 12.73
CA MET A 195 2.81 9.34 12.01
C MET A 195 4.09 9.92 11.41
N ALA A 196 3.98 10.50 10.22
CA ALA A 196 5.05 11.31 9.65
C ALA A 196 4.52 12.69 9.26
N ILE A 197 5.44 13.66 9.29
CA ILE A 197 5.22 15.05 8.90
C ILE A 197 6.26 15.41 7.85
N GLY A 198 5.83 16.02 6.75
CA GLY A 198 6.70 16.55 5.72
C GLY A 198 6.41 18.00 5.36
N LEU A 199 7.43 18.68 4.84
CA LEU A 199 7.36 20.07 4.38
C LEU A 199 7.50 20.11 2.85
N LEU A 200 6.65 20.91 2.20
CA LEU A 200 6.73 21.19 0.77
C LEU A 200 6.44 22.66 0.47
N GLU A 201 6.96 23.11 -0.66
CA GLU A 201 6.39 24.25 -1.38
C GLU A 201 5.06 23.79 -2.01
N ILE A 202 4.02 24.63 -1.96
CA ILE A 202 2.69 24.27 -2.49
C ILE A 202 2.75 23.91 -3.97
N ASP A 203 3.64 24.55 -4.74
CA ASP A 203 3.81 24.30 -6.17
C ASP A 203 4.46 22.93 -6.46
N ASP A 204 5.12 22.32 -5.48
CA ASP A 204 5.70 20.96 -5.59
C ASP A 204 4.66 19.87 -5.25
N LEU A 205 3.43 20.24 -4.87
CA LEU A 205 2.37 19.28 -4.52
C LEU A 205 2.08 18.36 -5.71
N THR A 206 2.33 17.08 -5.51
CA THR A 206 2.07 16.02 -6.50
C THR A 206 0.90 15.16 -6.02
N LEU A 207 -0.01 14.85 -6.94
CA LEU A 207 -1.19 14.02 -6.66
C LEU A 207 -0.96 12.58 -7.10
N ALA A 208 -1.64 11.65 -6.43
CA ALA A 208 -1.59 10.23 -6.72
C ALA A 208 -2.53 9.83 -7.86
N ALA A 209 -2.37 10.44 -9.04
CA ALA A 209 -3.23 10.26 -10.20
C ALA A 209 -2.45 9.84 -11.45
N ALA A 210 -3.11 9.16 -12.39
CA ALA A 210 -2.55 8.79 -13.68
C ALA A 210 -3.19 9.55 -14.86
N PRO A 211 -2.86 10.84 -15.02
CA PRO A 211 -3.42 11.64 -16.11
C PRO A 211 -2.73 11.33 -17.45
N GLY A 212 -3.39 11.71 -18.53
CA GLY A 212 -2.82 11.76 -19.87
C GLY A 212 -2.70 10.40 -20.54
N THR A 213 -3.64 10.08 -21.42
CA THR A 213 -3.59 8.89 -22.29
C THR A 213 -2.27 8.84 -23.07
N GLY A 214 -1.61 7.68 -23.06
CA GLY A 214 -0.30 7.48 -23.68
C GLY A 214 0.89 7.86 -22.80
N ASN A 215 0.68 8.43 -21.62
CA ASN A 215 1.75 8.59 -20.64
C ASN A 215 2.30 7.23 -20.21
N LEU A 216 3.61 7.20 -19.95
CA LEU A 216 4.31 6.00 -19.53
C LEU A 216 4.08 5.77 -18.04
N VAL A 217 3.91 4.50 -17.66
CA VAL A 217 3.87 4.06 -16.28
C VAL A 217 5.22 3.44 -15.95
N VAL A 218 5.93 4.05 -15.02
CA VAL A 218 7.30 3.68 -14.64
C VAL A 218 7.31 3.14 -13.22
N LEU A 219 7.80 1.92 -13.04
CA LEU A 219 8.13 1.39 -11.72
C LEU A 219 9.60 1.68 -11.43
N PHE A 220 9.90 2.24 -10.27
CA PHE A 220 11.27 2.47 -9.82
C PHE A 220 11.46 2.16 -8.34
N GLY A 221 12.71 1.88 -7.96
CA GLY A 221 13.08 1.40 -6.63
C GLY A 221 13.42 -0.09 -6.62
N SER A 222 13.13 -0.77 -5.52
CA SER A 222 13.43 -2.19 -5.32
C SER A 222 12.73 -3.10 -6.33
N THR A 223 13.33 -4.25 -6.63
CA THR A 223 12.74 -5.25 -7.54
C THR A 223 11.70 -6.12 -6.84
N THR A 224 10.69 -6.56 -7.58
CA THR A 224 9.56 -7.36 -7.07
C THR A 224 9.98 -8.79 -6.70
N GLY A 225 9.60 -9.24 -5.50
CA GLY A 225 9.76 -10.62 -5.02
C GLY A 225 8.48 -11.14 -4.33
N ARG A 226 8.55 -12.31 -3.69
CA ARG A 226 7.40 -12.96 -3.02
C ARG A 226 7.16 -12.43 -1.61
N ASP A 227 7.14 -11.11 -1.47
CA ASP A 227 6.98 -10.43 -0.18
C ASP A 227 5.51 -10.14 0.11
N GLY A 228 5.04 -10.51 1.32
CA GLY A 228 3.72 -10.14 1.84
C GLY A 228 2.53 -10.58 0.97
N ILE A 229 2.68 -11.58 0.11
CA ILE A 229 1.56 -12.09 -0.71
C ILE A 229 0.46 -12.64 0.21
N GLY A 230 -0.71 -12.00 0.20
CA GLY A 230 -1.83 -12.30 1.10
C GLY A 230 -1.78 -11.57 2.45
N GLY A 231 -0.86 -10.63 2.63
CA GLY A 231 -0.73 -9.75 3.80
C GLY A 231 -2.02 -9.01 4.11
N ALA A 232 -2.53 -8.23 3.17
CA ALA A 232 -3.76 -7.45 3.35
C ALA A 232 -5.05 -8.29 3.42
N SER A 233 -5.17 -9.35 2.60
CA SER A 233 -6.41 -10.14 2.49
C SER A 233 -6.57 -11.22 3.57
N VAL A 234 -5.49 -11.93 3.92
CA VAL A 234 -5.54 -13.08 4.85
C VAL A 234 -4.98 -12.72 6.22
N LEU A 235 -3.80 -12.08 6.28
CA LEU A 235 -3.09 -11.87 7.54
C LEU A 235 -3.64 -10.66 8.33
N ALA A 236 -3.80 -9.50 7.69
CA ALA A 236 -4.28 -8.27 8.33
C ALA A 236 -5.77 -8.33 8.71
N SER A 237 -6.54 -9.22 8.07
CA SER A 237 -7.97 -9.41 8.31
C SER A 237 -8.27 -10.58 9.27
N ALA A 238 -7.26 -11.33 9.71
CA ALA A 238 -7.43 -12.47 10.63
C ALA A 238 -7.45 -12.06 12.11
N THR A 239 -8.15 -12.86 12.94
CA THR A 239 -8.13 -12.72 14.40
C THR A 239 -6.90 -13.40 14.99
N PHE A 240 -6.29 -12.82 16.03
CA PHE A 240 -5.11 -13.36 16.73
C PHE A 240 -5.39 -14.75 17.32
N GLY A 241 -4.47 -15.70 17.10
CA GLY A 241 -4.59 -17.09 17.57
C GLY A 241 -3.23 -17.78 17.72
N ASP A 242 -3.19 -18.92 18.42
CA ASP A 242 -1.97 -19.59 18.89
C ASP A 242 -0.99 -20.10 17.80
N GLN A 243 -1.26 -19.88 16.51
CA GLN A 243 -0.40 -20.30 15.38
C GLN A 243 0.56 -19.20 14.86
N ASP A 244 0.70 -18.05 15.54
CA ASP A 244 1.42 -16.87 15.00
C ASP A 244 2.92 -17.06 14.71
N ALA A 245 3.58 -18.07 15.29
CA ALA A 245 5.02 -18.31 15.04
C ALA A 245 5.33 -18.76 13.60
N SER A 246 4.40 -19.46 12.92
CA SER A 246 4.58 -19.91 11.53
C SER A 246 4.44 -18.76 10.52
N LYS A 247 3.90 -17.62 10.93
CA LYS A 247 3.69 -16.42 10.10
C LYS A 247 4.90 -15.48 10.07
N ARG A 248 5.93 -15.69 10.91
CA ARG A 248 7.15 -14.85 10.92
C ARG A 248 7.81 -14.65 9.54
N PRO A 249 7.91 -15.67 8.67
CA PRO A 249 8.48 -15.50 7.33
C PRO A 249 7.66 -14.59 6.40
N SER A 250 6.41 -14.27 6.76
CA SER A 250 5.56 -13.34 6.00
C SER A 250 5.74 -11.88 6.40
N VAL A 251 6.43 -11.60 7.51
CA VAL A 251 6.77 -10.22 7.90
C VAL A 251 7.95 -9.75 7.06
N GLN A 252 7.74 -8.66 6.35
CA GLN A 252 8.70 -8.08 5.44
C GLN A 252 9.85 -7.40 6.19
N VAL A 253 11.02 -7.35 5.57
CA VAL A 253 12.17 -6.60 6.07
C VAL A 253 12.30 -5.33 5.25
N GLY A 254 12.21 -4.18 5.90
CA GLY A 254 12.37 -2.89 5.20
C GLY A 254 13.84 -2.54 4.96
N ASP A 255 14.14 -1.92 3.82
CA ASP A 255 15.45 -1.38 3.48
C ASP A 255 15.46 0.16 3.58
N ALA A 256 15.74 0.64 4.79
CA ALA A 256 15.81 2.08 5.06
C ALA A 256 16.86 2.82 4.23
N PHE A 257 17.91 2.14 3.74
CA PHE A 257 18.92 2.77 2.90
C PHE A 257 18.39 2.97 1.48
N ALA A 258 17.70 1.97 0.93
CA ALA A 258 17.01 2.10 -0.35
C ALA A 258 15.91 3.18 -0.29
N GLU A 259 15.15 3.24 0.81
CA GLU A 259 14.11 4.27 1.03
C GLU A 259 14.70 5.69 1.02
N LYS A 260 15.89 5.89 1.61
CA LYS A 260 16.59 7.18 1.54
C LYS A 260 16.89 7.60 0.10
N LEU A 261 17.36 6.67 -0.73
CA LEU A 261 17.60 6.95 -2.15
C LEU A 261 16.29 7.26 -2.88
N LEU A 262 15.22 6.53 -2.55
CA LEU A 262 13.88 6.70 -3.10
C LEU A 262 13.29 8.09 -2.79
N ILE A 263 13.47 8.57 -1.55
CA ILE A 263 13.09 9.94 -1.14
C ILE A 263 13.79 10.97 -2.01
N GLU A 264 15.12 10.89 -2.14
CA GLU A 264 15.88 11.91 -2.85
C GLU A 264 15.56 11.91 -4.35
N ALA A 265 15.45 10.72 -4.96
CA ALA A 265 15.05 10.59 -6.37
C ALA A 265 13.63 11.14 -6.60
N SER A 266 12.67 10.77 -5.76
CA SER A 266 11.26 11.21 -5.92
C SER A 266 11.12 12.73 -5.83
N LEU A 267 11.76 13.35 -4.83
CA LEU A 267 11.73 14.80 -4.67
C LEU A 267 12.47 15.53 -5.80
N GLU A 268 13.53 14.94 -6.37
CA GLU A 268 14.21 15.49 -7.54
C GLU A 268 13.36 15.39 -8.81
N LEU A 269 12.66 14.27 -9.01
CA LEU A 269 11.72 14.08 -10.12
C LEU A 269 10.59 15.12 -10.09
N ILE A 270 10.02 15.36 -8.91
CA ILE A 270 8.93 16.32 -8.69
C ILE A 270 9.41 17.75 -8.98
N ARG A 271 10.50 18.19 -8.34
CA ARG A 271 11.05 19.55 -8.54
C ARG A 271 11.54 19.80 -9.97
N GLY A 272 11.95 18.73 -10.66
CA GLY A 272 12.31 18.79 -12.06
C GLY A 272 11.12 18.88 -13.03
N GLY A 273 9.88 18.75 -12.53
CA GLY A 273 8.69 18.69 -13.36
C GLY A 273 8.66 17.47 -14.28
N LEU A 274 9.28 16.36 -13.85
CA LEU A 274 9.49 15.17 -14.68
C LEU A 274 8.36 14.14 -14.55
N VAL A 275 7.47 14.31 -13.56
CA VAL A 275 6.36 13.41 -13.26
C VAL A 275 5.04 14.16 -13.34
N ALA A 276 4.03 13.51 -13.94
CA ALA A 276 2.65 13.96 -13.96
C ALA A 276 1.83 13.40 -12.78
N GLY A 277 2.33 12.33 -12.17
CA GLY A 277 1.77 11.71 -10.98
C GLY A 277 2.75 10.73 -10.37
N LEU A 278 2.61 10.52 -9.07
CA LEU A 278 3.48 9.65 -8.29
C LEU A 278 2.63 8.88 -7.27
N GLN A 279 2.91 7.59 -7.10
CA GLN A 279 2.17 6.71 -6.20
C GLN A 279 3.12 5.75 -5.50
N ASP A 280 2.92 5.53 -4.21
CA ASP A 280 3.67 4.53 -3.45
C ASP A 280 3.13 3.12 -3.70
N LEU A 281 3.97 2.11 -3.43
CA LEU A 281 3.52 0.72 -3.41
C LEU A 281 3.52 0.19 -1.98
N GLY A 282 2.33 -0.04 -1.45
CA GLY A 282 2.08 -0.72 -0.17
C GLY A 282 1.25 -1.98 -0.35
N ALA A 283 0.17 -2.09 0.43
CA ALA A 283 -0.77 -3.19 0.36
C ALA A 283 -1.39 -3.34 -1.05
N GLY A 284 -1.41 -4.56 -1.57
CA GLY A 284 -1.87 -4.84 -2.94
C GLY A 284 -0.90 -4.42 -4.05
N GLY A 285 0.26 -3.86 -3.71
CA GLY A 285 1.38 -3.71 -4.63
C GLY A 285 1.03 -2.99 -5.93
N ILE A 286 1.40 -3.61 -7.04
CA ILE A 286 1.19 -3.04 -8.38
C ILE A 286 -0.30 -2.96 -8.71
N THR A 287 -1.12 -3.94 -8.28
CA THR A 287 -2.58 -3.89 -8.46
C THR A 287 -3.18 -2.64 -7.83
N CYS A 288 -2.82 -2.34 -6.59
CA CYS A 288 -3.32 -1.16 -5.88
C CYS A 288 -2.85 0.12 -6.57
N ALA A 289 -1.54 0.26 -6.78
CA ALA A 289 -0.95 1.46 -7.36
C ALA A 289 -1.52 1.80 -8.74
N THR A 290 -1.72 0.80 -9.62
CA THR A 290 -2.26 1.04 -10.96
C THR A 290 -3.76 1.31 -10.95
N SER A 291 -4.54 0.59 -10.15
CA SER A 291 -5.99 0.77 -10.11
C SER A 291 -6.42 2.06 -9.43
N GLU A 292 -5.79 2.44 -8.31
CA GLU A 292 -6.15 3.68 -7.61
C GLU A 292 -5.80 4.93 -8.42
N THR A 293 -4.61 4.96 -9.01
CA THR A 293 -4.17 6.12 -9.79
C THR A 293 -4.99 6.29 -11.08
N ALA A 294 -5.38 5.18 -11.71
CA ALA A 294 -6.26 5.17 -12.87
C ALA A 294 -7.68 5.66 -12.50
N ASP A 295 -8.29 5.10 -11.44
CA ASP A 295 -9.64 5.48 -11.00
C ASP A 295 -9.71 6.96 -10.59
N ARG A 296 -8.73 7.45 -9.81
CA ARG A 296 -8.66 8.87 -9.41
C ARG A 296 -8.58 9.81 -10.61
N ALA A 297 -7.93 9.40 -11.70
CA ALA A 297 -7.80 10.21 -12.92
C ALA A 297 -8.96 10.01 -13.92
N GLY A 298 -9.83 9.02 -13.72
CA GLY A 298 -10.83 8.61 -14.70
C GLY A 298 -10.21 8.03 -15.98
N THR A 299 -9.06 7.36 -15.85
CA THR A 299 -8.29 6.74 -16.93
C THR A 299 -8.19 5.23 -16.72
N GLY A 300 -7.56 4.52 -17.65
CA GLY A 300 -7.16 3.12 -17.49
C GLY A 300 -5.64 2.97 -17.49
N MET A 301 -5.16 1.72 -17.36
CA MET A 301 -3.75 1.38 -17.52
C MET A 301 -3.57 0.04 -18.23
N ARG A 302 -2.68 0.02 -19.21
CA ARG A 302 -2.13 -1.22 -19.77
C ARG A 302 -0.79 -1.53 -19.10
N VAL A 303 -0.71 -2.64 -18.39
CA VAL A 303 0.48 -3.11 -17.67
C VAL A 303 1.08 -4.32 -18.39
N ASP A 304 2.35 -4.22 -18.76
CA ASP A 304 3.15 -5.31 -19.29
C ASP A 304 3.82 -6.07 -18.13
N LEU A 305 3.36 -7.31 -17.91
CA LEU A 305 3.86 -8.15 -16.83
C LEU A 305 5.35 -8.48 -17.03
N ALA A 306 5.81 -8.67 -18.27
CA ALA A 306 7.19 -9.06 -18.58
C ALA A 306 8.18 -7.91 -18.34
N ALA A 307 7.71 -6.67 -18.43
CA ALA A 307 8.52 -5.47 -18.18
C ALA A 307 8.78 -5.20 -16.69
N ILE A 308 8.04 -5.84 -15.77
CA ILE A 308 8.20 -5.64 -14.32
C ILE A 308 9.52 -6.28 -13.84
N PRO A 309 10.45 -5.51 -13.23
CA PRO A 309 11.67 -6.04 -12.64
C PRO A 309 11.39 -7.00 -11.47
N ARG A 310 11.99 -8.19 -11.51
CA ARG A 310 11.82 -9.26 -10.51
C ARG A 310 13.18 -9.74 -10.01
N ARG A 311 13.29 -10.04 -8.72
CA ARG A 311 14.49 -10.68 -8.14
C ARG A 311 14.38 -12.19 -8.01
N GLU A 312 13.17 -12.73 -8.03
CA GLU A 312 12.92 -14.16 -7.95
C GLU A 312 12.50 -14.72 -9.31
N PRO A 313 13.12 -15.81 -9.79
CA PRO A 313 12.70 -16.46 -11.02
C PRO A 313 11.37 -17.20 -10.82
N GLY A 314 10.62 -17.36 -11.92
CA GLY A 314 9.40 -18.17 -11.95
C GLY A 314 8.27 -17.63 -11.07
N MET A 315 8.23 -16.32 -10.81
CA MET A 315 7.07 -15.72 -10.15
C MET A 315 5.85 -15.78 -11.08
N GLU A 316 4.76 -16.32 -10.55
CA GLU A 316 3.47 -16.38 -11.24
C GLU A 316 2.86 -14.96 -11.38
N PRO A 317 1.99 -14.72 -12.38
CA PRO A 317 1.40 -13.40 -12.61
C PRO A 317 0.77 -12.77 -11.37
N PHE A 318 0.04 -13.54 -10.58
CA PHE A 318 -0.58 -13.02 -9.36
C PHE A 318 0.49 -12.63 -8.33
N GLU A 319 1.52 -13.46 -8.13
CA GLU A 319 2.62 -13.18 -7.19
C GLU A 319 3.30 -11.85 -7.51
N VAL A 320 3.44 -11.50 -8.79
CA VAL A 320 4.03 -10.23 -9.22
C VAL A 320 3.11 -9.04 -8.92
N LEU A 321 1.82 -9.14 -9.28
CA LEU A 321 0.89 -8.02 -9.20
C LEU A 321 0.52 -7.65 -7.76
N ILE A 322 0.32 -8.66 -6.90
CA ILE A 322 -0.07 -8.44 -5.49
C ILE A 322 1.10 -8.52 -4.52
N SER A 323 2.34 -8.59 -5.02
CA SER A 323 3.53 -8.50 -4.19
C SER A 323 3.55 -7.17 -3.44
N GLU A 324 3.75 -7.24 -2.13
CA GLU A 324 3.88 -6.08 -1.24
C GLU A 324 5.37 -5.77 -0.98
N SER A 325 6.28 -6.12 -1.90
CA SER A 325 7.72 -5.78 -1.79
C SER A 325 7.89 -4.29 -1.50
N GLN A 326 8.76 -3.97 -0.54
CA GLN A 326 8.97 -2.62 -0.02
C GLN A 326 9.85 -1.74 -0.94
N GLU A 327 9.94 -0.45 -0.62
CA GLU A 327 10.77 0.56 -1.29
C GLU A 327 10.57 0.64 -2.82
N ARG A 328 9.30 0.69 -3.24
CA ARG A 328 8.91 0.85 -4.65
C ARG A 328 7.97 2.02 -4.83
N MET A 329 8.10 2.70 -5.96
CA MET A 329 7.25 3.81 -6.38
C MET A 329 6.80 3.61 -7.84
N LEU A 330 5.61 4.12 -8.15
CA LEU A 330 5.05 4.18 -9.49
C LEU A 330 4.95 5.65 -9.93
N ALA A 331 5.60 6.00 -11.03
CA ALA A 331 5.54 7.32 -11.64
C ALA A 331 4.76 7.27 -12.95
N VAL A 332 3.96 8.30 -13.20
CA VAL A 332 3.33 8.56 -14.49
C VAL A 332 4.06 9.72 -15.15
N ILE A 333 4.59 9.50 -16.34
CA ILE A 333 5.46 10.47 -17.02
C ILE A 333 5.06 10.64 -18.48
N GLU A 334 5.26 11.82 -19.04
CA GLU A 334 5.16 12.00 -20.49
C GLU A 334 6.30 11.25 -21.19
N PRO A 335 6.07 10.62 -22.37
CA PRO A 335 7.11 9.86 -23.07
C PRO A 335 8.44 10.60 -23.31
N PRO A 336 8.47 11.90 -23.64
CA PRO A 336 9.72 12.64 -23.80
C PRO A 336 10.56 12.77 -22.52
N GLN A 337 9.96 12.58 -21.33
CA GLN A 337 10.66 12.70 -20.06
C GLN A 337 11.43 11.43 -19.66
N TRP A 338 11.24 10.31 -20.37
CA TRP A 338 11.82 9.02 -19.98
C TRP A 338 13.33 9.06 -19.75
N ASP A 339 14.10 9.66 -20.67
CA ASP A 339 15.55 9.73 -20.50
C ASP A 339 15.98 10.59 -19.31
N ALA A 340 15.24 11.66 -19.01
CA ALA A 340 15.51 12.50 -17.84
C ALA A 340 15.18 11.76 -16.53
N VAL A 341 14.02 11.09 -16.48
CA VAL A 341 13.59 10.26 -15.34
C VAL A 341 14.56 9.13 -15.09
N ARG A 342 14.93 8.37 -16.14
CA ARG A 342 15.93 7.31 -16.07
C ARG A 342 17.27 7.82 -15.56
N ALA A 343 17.73 8.98 -16.03
CA ALA A 343 18.97 9.59 -15.57
C ALA A 343 18.92 9.97 -14.08
N VAL A 344 17.76 10.41 -13.54
CA VAL A 344 17.59 10.66 -12.10
C VAL A 344 17.70 9.36 -11.33
N CYS A 345 16.96 8.32 -11.73
CA CYS A 345 17.01 7.01 -11.08
C CYS A 345 18.43 6.41 -11.11
N GLU A 346 19.15 6.48 -12.24
CA GLU A 346 20.54 6.03 -12.37
C GLU A 346 21.49 6.80 -11.44
N ARG A 347 21.32 8.12 -11.27
CA ARG A 347 22.14 8.92 -10.32
C ARG A 347 21.97 8.47 -8.88
N TRP A 348 20.75 8.12 -8.50
CA TRP A 348 20.43 7.63 -7.15
C TRP A 348 20.60 6.10 -7.01
N GLY A 349 21.05 5.41 -8.05
CA GLY A 349 21.28 3.96 -8.03
C GLY A 349 20.00 3.13 -7.96
N LEU A 350 18.87 3.68 -8.40
CA LEU A 350 17.57 3.02 -8.38
C LEU A 350 17.27 2.36 -9.73
N PRO A 351 16.92 1.06 -9.75
CA PRO A 351 16.32 0.43 -10.92
C PRO A 351 15.04 1.18 -11.34
N ALA A 352 14.83 1.32 -12.64
CA ALA A 352 13.61 1.89 -13.20
C ALA A 352 13.24 1.15 -14.49
N ALA A 353 11.94 0.88 -14.67
CA ALA A 353 11.41 0.23 -15.86
C ALA A 353 10.07 0.85 -16.24
N VAL A 354 9.87 1.07 -17.54
CA VAL A 354 8.53 1.34 -18.08
C VAL A 354 7.76 0.04 -18.06
N ILE A 355 6.73 -0.05 -17.21
CA ILE A 355 5.91 -1.26 -17.02
C ILE A 355 4.56 -1.16 -17.72
N GLY A 356 4.26 -0.04 -18.36
CA GLY A 356 2.95 0.16 -18.96
C GLY A 356 2.70 1.55 -19.50
N THR A 357 1.44 1.79 -19.86
CA THR A 357 0.96 3.05 -20.42
C THR A 357 -0.45 3.36 -19.92
N VAL A 358 -0.75 4.64 -19.69
CA VAL A 358 -2.11 5.12 -19.37
C VAL A 358 -3.02 4.99 -20.59
N THR A 359 -4.23 4.47 -20.39
CA THR A 359 -5.28 4.28 -21.41
C THR A 359 -6.50 5.16 -21.10
N ASP A 360 -7.44 5.25 -22.04
CA ASP A 360 -8.67 6.05 -21.93
C ASP A 360 -9.95 5.21 -21.74
N ASP A 361 -9.81 3.88 -21.62
CA ASP A 361 -10.93 2.94 -21.52
C ASP A 361 -11.39 2.66 -20.07
N GLY A 362 -10.70 3.20 -19.07
CA GLY A 362 -11.05 3.05 -17.66
C GLY A 362 -10.65 1.69 -17.06
N ASP A 363 -10.00 0.83 -17.82
CA ASP A 363 -9.65 -0.54 -17.41
C ASP A 363 -8.18 -0.66 -17.00
N VAL A 364 -7.91 -1.45 -15.97
CA VAL A 364 -6.59 -2.03 -15.71
C VAL A 364 -6.48 -3.32 -16.50
N THR A 365 -5.67 -3.29 -17.56
CA THR A 365 -5.40 -4.43 -18.43
C THR A 365 -3.98 -4.93 -18.21
N VAL A 366 -3.81 -6.20 -17.84
CA VAL A 366 -2.51 -6.85 -17.67
C VAL A 366 -2.25 -7.77 -18.86
N VAL A 367 -1.06 -7.67 -19.45
CA VAL A 367 -0.65 -8.51 -20.59
C VAL A 367 0.64 -9.25 -20.34
N ASP A 368 0.81 -10.37 -21.05
CA ASP A 368 2.08 -11.10 -21.12
C ASP A 368 3.05 -10.52 -22.17
N GLU A 369 4.23 -11.14 -22.29
CA GLU A 369 5.29 -10.75 -23.24
C GLU A 369 4.82 -10.82 -24.71
N ALA A 370 3.87 -11.71 -25.04
CA ALA A 370 3.30 -11.81 -26.37
C ALA A 370 2.18 -10.78 -26.61
N GLY A 371 1.84 -9.99 -25.59
CA GLY A 371 0.76 -9.01 -25.61
C GLY A 371 -0.63 -9.61 -25.37
N ALA A 372 -0.72 -10.89 -24.99
CA ALA A 372 -1.99 -11.55 -24.68
C ALA A 372 -2.54 -11.04 -23.35
N GLU A 373 -3.85 -10.78 -23.32
CA GLU A 373 -4.54 -10.29 -22.13
C GLU A 373 -4.66 -11.40 -21.06
N LEU A 374 -4.11 -11.11 -19.87
CA LEU A 374 -4.16 -11.98 -18.70
C LEU A 374 -5.28 -11.56 -17.73
N ALA A 375 -5.58 -10.27 -17.66
CA ALA A 375 -6.64 -9.69 -16.83
C ALA A 375 -7.12 -8.38 -17.45
N ARG A 376 -8.42 -8.09 -17.30
CA ARG A 376 -9.01 -6.80 -17.68
C ARG A 376 -10.17 -6.47 -16.74
N ILE A 377 -9.96 -5.47 -15.90
CA ILE A 377 -10.87 -5.09 -14.83
C ILE A 377 -11.07 -3.57 -14.86
N PRO A 378 -12.30 -3.04 -14.79
CA PRO A 378 -12.50 -1.61 -14.58
C PRO A 378 -11.74 -1.13 -13.34
N ALA A 379 -10.97 -0.05 -13.46
CA ALA A 379 -10.17 0.47 -12.35
C ALA A 379 -11.05 0.78 -11.12
N SER A 380 -12.25 1.34 -11.36
CA SER A 380 -13.23 1.64 -10.31
C SER A 380 -13.69 0.38 -9.58
N ALA A 381 -13.88 -0.75 -10.27
CA ALA A 381 -14.34 -2.01 -9.70
C ALA A 381 -13.38 -2.56 -8.64
N LEU A 382 -12.07 -2.33 -8.80
CA LEU A 382 -11.08 -2.67 -7.79
C LEU A 382 -11.08 -1.67 -6.62
N THR A 383 -11.52 -0.44 -6.83
CA THR A 383 -11.27 0.68 -5.90
C THR A 383 -12.57 1.34 -5.42
N SER A 384 -13.00 2.44 -6.04
CA SER A 384 -14.13 3.26 -5.57
C SER A 384 -15.46 2.51 -5.50
N ASP A 385 -15.64 1.49 -6.34
CA ASP A 385 -16.84 0.63 -6.43
C ASP A 385 -16.80 -0.62 -5.53
N ALA A 386 -15.74 -0.81 -4.75
CA ALA A 386 -15.65 -1.91 -3.80
C ALA A 386 -16.88 -1.97 -2.89
N ILE A 387 -17.32 -3.19 -2.57
CA ILE A 387 -18.48 -3.41 -1.71
C ILE A 387 -18.30 -2.73 -0.35
N VAL A 388 -19.39 -2.19 0.20
CA VAL A 388 -19.42 -1.65 1.56
C VAL A 388 -20.45 -2.41 2.39
N HIS A 389 -20.12 -2.69 3.64
CA HIS A 389 -20.98 -3.40 4.57
C HIS A 389 -21.62 -2.44 5.57
N GLN A 390 -22.94 -2.52 5.71
CA GLN A 390 -23.63 -1.94 6.86
C GLN A 390 -23.68 -2.98 7.97
N ARG A 391 -22.80 -2.83 8.98
CA ARG A 391 -22.79 -3.72 10.13
C ARG A 391 -23.79 -3.25 11.17
N VAL A 392 -24.69 -4.13 11.58
CA VAL A 392 -25.60 -3.88 12.70
C VAL A 392 -24.79 -3.91 13.99
N ALA A 393 -24.69 -2.77 14.68
CA ALA A 393 -23.99 -2.66 15.95
C ALA A 393 -24.98 -2.63 17.13
N ALA A 394 -24.69 -3.39 18.17
CA ALA A 394 -25.34 -3.28 19.47
C ALA A 394 -24.28 -2.90 20.52
N PRO A 395 -24.58 -2.05 21.51
CA PRO A 395 -23.66 -1.77 22.60
C PRO A 395 -23.22 -3.08 23.27
N PRO A 396 -21.92 -3.26 23.58
CA PRO A 396 -21.50 -4.42 24.32
C PRO A 396 -22.21 -4.48 25.67
N VAL A 397 -22.59 -5.68 26.10
CA VAL A 397 -23.10 -5.88 27.46
C VAL A 397 -21.95 -5.50 28.39
N ARG A 398 -22.10 -4.38 29.12
CA ARG A 398 -21.12 -3.96 30.13
C ARG A 398 -20.97 -5.11 31.12
N ARG A 399 -19.76 -5.66 31.21
CA ARG A 399 -19.40 -6.68 32.20
C ARG A 399 -19.23 -6.07 33.57
#